data_AF-A0A2P6V121-F1
#
_entry.id   AF-A0A2P6V121-F1
#
_cell.length_a   1.000
_cell.length_b   1.000
_cell.length_c   1.000
_cell.angle_alpha   90.00
_cell.angle_beta   90.00
_cell.angle_gamma   90.00
#
_symmetry.space_group_name_H-M   'P 1'
#
loop_
_entity.id
_entity.type
_entity.pdbx_description
1 polymer ?
#
loop_
_entity_poly.entity_id
_entity_poly.type
_entity_poly.pdbx_seq_one_letter_code
_entity_poly.pdbx_strand_id
1 'polypeptide(L)'
;MAVGRSARLTVCASATASAELPQSLQTLVQAFQSVPDPMARYKQLLFCATKLEPFPVEAHTEENKVKGCVSQVWVIAELRDGKVWWKADSDSALTKGLAALLVQGLSGCTPEQIVRVPPDFISMLGLQQSLTPSRNNGFLNMFKLMQKKALDVYMQQQAGSDDESPSSSDAGNGGAAGATQAAAPPAAAAGSGSDGNGSESKSNTPVADSMRAKLRAELAPLKLDIIDNSHQHAGHGGYRGSASYSGETHFTVEVVSPRFEGLTSIKRHRLVYGILKEELRSPVHALSLITKSPAEAGM
;
A
#
# COMPACT_ATOMS: atom_id res chain seq x y z
N MET A 1 -57.11 -4.51 17.68
CA MET A 1 -56.31 -3.45 17.03
C MET A 1 -55.04 -3.31 17.87
N ALA A 2 -53.92 -3.98 17.57
CA ALA A 2 -52.88 -3.58 16.61
C ALA A 2 -52.66 -2.05 16.66
N VAL A 3 -51.49 -1.51 17.04
CA VAL A 3 -50.20 -1.65 16.36
C VAL A 3 -49.05 -1.31 17.32
N GLY A 4 -48.01 -2.15 17.34
CA GLY A 4 -46.71 -1.81 17.93
C GLY A 4 -45.79 -1.08 16.94
N ARG A 5 -44.87 -0.26 17.46
CA ARG A 5 -43.65 0.23 16.79
C ARG A 5 -42.57 0.37 17.86
N SER A 6 -41.77 -0.68 18.09
CA SER A 6 -40.51 -0.98 17.39
C SER A 6 -39.51 0.17 17.47
N ALA A 7 -38.65 0.10 18.49
CA ALA A 7 -37.45 0.89 18.64
C ALA A 7 -36.47 0.54 17.51
N ARG A 8 -36.08 1.55 16.71
CA ARG A 8 -34.97 1.40 15.77
C ARG A 8 -33.66 1.63 16.54
N LEU A 9 -33.02 0.53 16.95
CA LEU A 9 -31.57 0.46 17.07
C LEU A 9 -30.99 0.78 15.69
N THR A 10 -30.43 1.97 15.52
CA THR A 10 -29.43 2.21 14.48
C THR A 10 -28.09 2.09 15.17
N VAL A 11 -27.55 0.88 15.21
CA VAL A 11 -26.16 0.65 15.63
C VAL A 11 -25.27 1.14 14.51
N CYS A 12 -24.46 2.15 14.82
CA CYS A 12 -23.49 2.77 13.94
C CYS A 12 -22.48 1.75 13.40
N ALA A 13 -22.39 1.62 12.08
CA ALA A 13 -21.39 0.82 11.37
C ALA A 13 -19.98 1.48 11.36
N SER A 14 -19.64 2.30 12.35
CA SER A 14 -18.44 3.15 12.37
C SER A 14 -17.30 2.61 13.25
N ALA A 15 -17.41 1.39 13.79
CA ALA A 15 -16.47 0.89 14.80
C ALA A 15 -15.32 0.02 14.25
N THR A 16 -15.36 -0.43 12.98
CA THR A 16 -14.40 -1.42 12.47
C THR A 16 -13.18 -0.83 11.75
N ALA A 17 -13.29 0.35 11.12
CA ALA A 17 -12.16 0.94 10.37
C ALA A 17 -11.08 1.59 11.26
N SER A 18 -11.42 1.99 12.49
CA SER A 18 -10.47 2.64 13.40
C SER A 18 -9.48 1.67 14.04
N ALA A 19 -9.75 0.35 13.99
CA ALA A 19 -8.92 -0.68 14.62
C ALA A 19 -7.61 -0.97 13.86
N GLU A 20 -7.45 -0.49 12.61
CA GLU A 20 -6.30 -0.81 11.75
C GLU A 20 -5.30 0.34 11.60
N LEU A 21 -5.60 1.54 12.13
CA LEU A 21 -4.70 2.69 12.05
C LEU A 21 -3.73 2.74 13.26
N PRO A 22 -2.49 3.21 13.07
CA PRO A 22 -1.61 3.54 14.18
C PRO A 22 -2.23 4.60 15.10
N GLN A 23 -1.96 4.51 16.41
CA GLN A 23 -2.55 5.39 17.43
C GLN A 23 -2.28 6.89 17.16
N SER A 24 -1.10 7.22 16.65
CA SER A 24 -0.72 8.58 16.23
C SER A 24 -1.65 9.10 15.13
N LEU A 25 -1.94 8.26 14.13
CA LEU A 25 -2.81 8.59 13.01
C LEU A 25 -4.27 8.71 13.45
N GLN A 26 -4.75 7.81 14.32
CA GLN A 26 -6.10 7.91 14.91
C GLN A 26 -6.28 9.23 15.67
N THR A 27 -5.30 9.60 16.50
CA THR A 27 -5.31 10.85 17.29
C THR A 27 -5.37 12.07 16.37
N LEU A 28 -4.59 12.05 15.28
CA LEU A 28 -4.59 13.11 14.28
C LEU A 28 -5.93 13.22 13.55
N VAL A 29 -6.52 12.09 13.14
CA VAL A 29 -7.85 12.04 12.51
C VAL A 29 -8.90 12.63 13.43
N GLN A 30 -8.94 12.22 14.70
CA GLN A 30 -9.87 12.75 15.70
C GLN A 30 -9.69 14.26 15.92
N ALA A 31 -8.44 14.74 15.95
CA ALA A 31 -8.14 16.16 16.12
C ALA A 31 -8.61 17.01 14.93
N PHE A 32 -8.57 16.48 13.70
CA PHE A 32 -9.10 17.18 12.53
C PHE A 32 -10.63 17.12 12.44
N GLN A 33 -11.23 15.98 12.80
CA GLN A 33 -12.68 15.81 12.82
C GLN A 33 -13.37 16.66 13.91
N SER A 34 -12.69 16.94 15.02
CA SER A 34 -13.23 17.76 16.10
C SER A 34 -13.35 19.25 15.74
N VAL A 35 -12.76 19.69 14.63
CA VAL A 35 -12.86 21.06 14.13
C VAL A 35 -14.02 21.17 13.13
N PRO A 36 -15.17 21.75 13.51
CA PRO A 36 -16.37 21.75 12.66
C PRO A 36 -16.25 22.67 11.46
N ASP A 37 -15.58 23.82 11.62
CA ASP A 37 -15.45 24.84 10.57
C ASP A 37 -14.43 24.42 9.49
N PRO A 38 -14.84 24.31 8.20
CA PRO A 38 -13.95 23.91 7.11
C PRO A 38 -12.75 24.86 6.92
N MET A 39 -12.94 26.16 7.15
CA MET A 39 -11.87 27.14 7.01
C MET A 39 -10.85 27.03 8.14
N ALA A 40 -11.30 26.75 9.36
CA ALA A 40 -10.42 26.45 10.50
C ALA A 40 -9.58 25.19 10.26
N ARG A 41 -10.17 24.11 9.71
CA ARG A 41 -9.41 22.90 9.30
C ARG A 41 -8.33 23.24 8.27
N TYR A 42 -8.66 24.07 7.29
CA TYR A 42 -7.71 24.54 6.28
C TYR A 42 -6.57 25.36 6.90
N LYS A 43 -6.87 26.27 7.83
CA LYS A 43 -5.85 27.06 8.56
C LYS A 43 -4.95 26.17 9.42
N GLN A 44 -5.52 25.18 10.10
CA GLN A 44 -4.77 24.21 10.88
C GLN A 44 -3.82 23.41 9.98
N LEU A 45 -4.26 23.01 8.80
CA LEU A 45 -3.42 22.34 7.81
C LEU A 45 -2.21 23.20 7.39
N LEU A 46 -2.43 24.49 7.12
CA LEU A 46 -1.33 25.42 6.83
C LEU A 46 -0.40 25.63 8.02
N PHE A 47 -0.94 25.64 9.25
CA PHE A 47 -0.12 25.71 10.46
C PHE A 47 0.76 24.48 10.62
N CYS A 48 0.25 23.27 10.37
CA CYS A 48 1.04 22.04 10.37
C CYS A 48 2.23 22.14 9.40
N ALA A 49 2.06 22.77 8.24
CA ALA A 49 3.14 22.99 7.27
C ALA A 49 4.34 23.75 7.87
N THR A 50 4.08 24.72 8.76
CA THR A 50 5.13 25.52 9.42
C THR A 50 5.85 24.79 10.55
N LYS A 51 5.34 23.63 10.96
CA LYS A 51 5.91 22.81 12.05
C LYS A 51 6.83 21.70 11.54
N LEU A 52 6.91 21.50 10.23
CA LEU A 52 7.86 20.55 9.66
C LEU A 52 9.30 20.99 9.94
N GLU A 53 10.13 20.03 10.32
CA GLU A 53 11.56 20.23 10.43
C GLU A 53 12.17 20.65 9.08
N PRO A 54 13.26 21.44 9.08
CA PRO A 54 13.97 21.76 7.85
C PRO A 54 14.36 20.50 7.07
N PHE A 55 14.06 20.52 5.78
CA PHE A 55 14.37 19.42 4.88
C PHE A 55 15.80 19.59 4.33
N PRO A 56 16.64 18.54 4.35
CA PRO A 56 18.01 18.62 3.85
C PRO A 56 18.04 19.01 2.36
N VAL A 57 18.87 19.97 1.98
CA VAL A 57 18.89 20.48 0.60
C VAL A 57 19.32 19.39 -0.38
N GLU A 58 20.34 18.61 0.00
CA GLU A 58 20.85 17.45 -0.70
C GLU A 58 19.82 16.32 -0.89
N ALA A 59 18.76 16.29 -0.07
CA ALA A 59 17.71 15.29 -0.17
C ALA A 59 16.64 15.65 -1.24
N HIS A 60 16.72 16.81 -1.90
CA HIS A 60 15.86 17.19 -3.02
C HIS A 60 16.23 16.44 -4.32
N THR A 61 16.15 15.12 -4.29
CA THR A 61 16.48 14.24 -5.42
C THR A 61 15.22 13.68 -6.08
N GLU A 62 15.34 13.21 -7.33
CA GLU A 62 14.23 12.54 -8.04
C GLU A 62 13.78 11.23 -7.37
N GLU A 63 14.63 10.61 -6.55
CA GLU A 63 14.30 9.43 -5.75
C GLU A 63 13.40 9.76 -4.54
N ASN A 64 13.56 10.95 -3.98
CA ASN A 64 12.76 11.41 -2.85
C ASN A 64 11.48 12.15 -3.28
N LYS A 65 11.36 12.44 -4.58
CA LYS A 65 10.27 13.21 -5.15
C LYS A 65 9.00 12.38 -5.35
N VAL A 66 7.88 12.94 -4.92
CA VAL A 66 6.54 12.38 -5.15
C VAL A 66 6.12 12.67 -6.58
N LYS A 67 5.80 11.62 -7.33
CA LYS A 67 5.36 11.73 -8.74
C LYS A 67 3.85 11.95 -8.82
N GLY A 68 3.42 12.65 -9.86
CA GLY A 68 1.99 12.89 -10.12
C GLY A 68 1.33 13.94 -9.22
N CYS A 69 2.11 14.76 -8.53
CA CYS A 69 1.63 15.96 -7.85
C CYS A 69 1.78 17.20 -8.76
N VAL A 70 0.86 18.15 -8.69
CA VAL A 70 1.01 19.46 -9.36
C VAL A 70 2.12 20.28 -8.70
N SER A 71 2.15 20.26 -7.37
CA SER A 71 3.22 20.85 -6.55
C SER A 71 4.35 19.84 -6.38
N GLN A 72 5.58 20.32 -6.30
CA GLN A 72 6.72 19.46 -6.01
C GLN A 72 6.71 19.09 -4.52
N VAL A 73 6.94 17.81 -4.23
CA VAL A 73 6.99 17.28 -2.87
C VAL A 73 8.13 16.28 -2.77
N TRP A 74 8.87 16.33 -1.67
CA TRP A 74 9.90 15.36 -1.35
C TRP A 74 9.65 14.76 0.03
N VAL A 75 9.97 13.47 0.17
CA VAL A 75 9.86 12.73 1.43
C VAL A 75 11.08 11.84 1.62
N ILE A 76 11.62 11.81 2.83
CA ILE A 76 12.67 10.87 3.24
C ILE A 76 12.24 10.13 4.50
N ALA A 77 12.71 8.89 4.59
CA ALA A 77 12.46 7.99 5.70
C ALA A 77 13.79 7.71 6.41
N GLU A 78 13.76 7.67 7.73
CA GLU A 78 14.87 7.20 8.54
C GLU A 78 14.38 6.14 9.51
N LEU A 79 15.06 5.00 9.56
CA LEU A 79 14.71 3.91 10.47
C LEU A 79 15.56 4.05 11.75
N ARG A 80 14.89 4.24 12.89
CA ARG A 80 15.51 4.33 14.21
C ARG A 80 14.77 3.42 15.17
N ASP A 81 15.46 2.51 15.84
CA ASP A 81 14.88 1.56 16.81
C ASP A 81 13.66 0.80 16.26
N GLY A 82 13.72 0.36 14.99
CA GLY A 82 12.64 -0.35 14.31
C GLY A 82 11.43 0.52 13.94
N LYS A 83 11.50 1.84 14.13
CA LYS A 83 10.44 2.80 13.81
C LYS A 83 10.88 3.78 12.75
N VAL A 84 9.95 4.19 11.89
CA VAL A 84 10.24 5.12 10.79
C VAL A 84 9.98 6.55 11.24
N TRP A 85 10.92 7.44 10.94
CA TRP A 85 10.83 8.87 11.13
C TRP A 85 10.87 9.56 9.76
N TRP A 86 10.03 10.58 9.60
CA TRP A 86 9.82 11.20 8.30
C TRP A 86 10.26 12.65 8.29
N LYS A 87 10.86 13.07 7.17
CA LYS A 87 10.97 14.50 6.82
C LYS A 87 10.34 14.70 5.45
N ALA A 88 9.71 15.85 5.26
CA ALA A 88 9.07 16.19 4.01
C ALA A 88 9.21 17.69 3.70
N ASP A 89 9.18 18.02 2.42
CA ASP A 89 9.06 19.40 1.95
C ASP A 89 8.17 19.51 0.72
N SER A 90 7.69 20.72 0.46
CA SER A 90 6.98 21.05 -0.78
C SER A 90 7.08 22.54 -1.10
N ASP A 91 7.08 22.84 -2.41
CA ASP A 91 7.03 24.20 -2.97
C ASP A 91 5.68 24.91 -2.75
N SER A 92 4.65 24.20 -2.28
CA SER A 92 3.32 24.75 -1.99
C SER A 92 2.97 24.60 -0.51
N ALA A 93 2.58 25.70 0.14
CA ALA A 93 2.19 25.69 1.55
C ALA A 93 1.08 24.69 1.89
N LEU A 94 0.09 24.53 1.00
CA LEU A 94 -1.00 23.59 1.23
C LEU A 94 -0.54 22.14 1.09
N THR A 95 0.22 21.84 0.04
CA THR A 95 0.76 20.50 -0.20
C THR A 95 1.76 20.11 0.90
N LYS A 96 2.56 21.07 1.37
CA LYS A 96 3.42 20.94 2.56
C LYS A 96 2.63 20.65 3.82
N GLY A 97 1.46 21.29 3.99
CA GLY A 97 0.52 20.97 5.07
C GLY A 97 0.01 19.53 5.02
N LEU A 98 -0.35 19.04 3.83
CA LEU A 98 -0.77 17.64 3.65
C LEU A 98 0.39 16.67 3.98
N ALA A 99 1.60 16.95 3.50
CA ALA A 99 2.77 16.18 3.84
C ALA A 99 3.02 16.17 5.37
N ALA A 100 2.81 17.31 6.04
CA ALA A 100 2.93 17.42 7.49
C ALA A 100 1.99 16.48 8.25
N LEU A 101 0.77 16.25 7.75
CA LEU A 101 -0.15 15.30 8.36
C LEU A 101 0.36 13.86 8.30
N LEU A 102 0.94 13.46 7.16
CA LEU A 102 1.52 12.12 7.02
C LEU A 102 2.76 11.97 7.89
N VAL A 103 3.63 12.99 7.92
CA VAL A 103 4.81 13.03 8.78
C VAL A 103 4.39 12.85 10.24
N GLN A 104 3.42 13.63 10.72
CA GLN A 104 2.94 13.57 12.10
C GLN A 104 2.20 12.26 12.42
N GLY A 105 1.40 11.75 11.49
CA GLY A 105 0.60 10.54 11.69
C GLY A 105 1.40 9.24 11.61
N LEU A 106 2.47 9.19 10.80
CA LEU A 106 3.23 7.97 10.52
C LEU A 106 4.61 7.92 11.19
N SER A 107 5.15 9.04 11.69
CA SER A 107 6.41 9.02 12.43
C SER A 107 6.26 8.22 13.72
N GLY A 108 7.28 7.43 14.05
CA GLY A 108 7.28 6.55 15.23
C GLY A 108 6.49 5.24 15.06
N CYS A 109 5.92 4.98 13.88
CA CYS A 109 5.29 3.71 13.54
C CYS A 109 6.33 2.72 13.01
N THR A 110 6.08 1.41 13.17
CA THR A 110 6.90 0.39 12.50
C THR A 110 6.60 0.35 11.00
N PRO A 111 7.54 -0.12 10.16
CA PRO A 111 7.28 -0.30 8.73
C PRO A 111 6.04 -1.18 8.47
N GLU A 112 5.81 -2.23 9.26
CA GLU A 112 4.63 -3.12 9.14
C GLU A 112 3.33 -2.36 9.39
N GLN A 113 3.30 -1.49 10.39
CA GLN A 113 2.14 -0.66 10.68
C GLN A 113 1.86 0.30 9.52
N ILE A 114 2.88 0.95 8.98
CA ILE A 114 2.75 1.94 7.90
C ILE A 114 2.21 1.30 6.61
N VAL A 115 2.73 0.13 6.21
CA VAL A 115 2.28 -0.54 4.97
C VAL A 115 0.88 -1.14 5.07
N ARG A 116 0.35 -1.32 6.29
CA ARG A 116 -1.01 -1.83 6.53
C ARG A 116 -2.07 -0.75 6.58
N VAL A 117 -1.67 0.52 6.71
CA VAL A 117 -2.63 1.63 6.73
C VAL A 117 -3.41 1.65 5.39
N PRO A 118 -4.75 1.49 5.42
CA PRO A 118 -5.57 1.53 4.21
C PRO A 118 -5.73 2.99 3.75
N PRO A 119 -5.74 3.29 2.44
CA PRO A 119 -5.79 4.66 1.92
C PRO A 119 -7.04 5.45 2.34
N ASP A 120 -8.12 4.77 2.74
CA ASP A 120 -9.40 5.37 3.12
C ASP A 120 -9.31 6.28 4.36
N PHE A 121 -8.23 6.22 5.14
CA PHE A 121 -8.00 7.16 6.25
C PHE A 121 -7.95 8.62 5.81
N ILE A 122 -7.60 8.87 4.54
CA ILE A 122 -7.60 10.21 3.95
C ILE A 122 -9.01 10.79 3.92
N SER A 123 -10.02 9.96 3.65
CA SER A 123 -11.43 10.36 3.74
C SER A 123 -11.80 10.68 5.19
N MET A 124 -11.28 9.91 6.15
CA MET A 124 -11.52 10.14 7.57
C MET A 124 -10.95 11.48 8.08
N LEU A 125 -9.89 12.03 7.47
CA LEU A 125 -9.37 13.34 7.86
C LEU A 125 -10.35 14.51 7.63
N GLY A 126 -11.43 14.30 6.85
CA GLY A 126 -12.45 15.33 6.63
C GLY A 126 -11.96 16.55 5.81
N LEU A 127 -10.87 16.38 5.06
CA LEU A 127 -10.26 17.42 4.23
C LEU A 127 -10.76 17.41 2.77
N GLN A 128 -11.49 16.37 2.36
CA GLN A 128 -11.88 16.17 0.96
C GLN A 128 -12.69 17.34 0.38
N GLN A 129 -13.57 17.96 1.18
CA GLN A 129 -14.38 19.10 0.73
C GLN A 129 -13.55 20.37 0.46
N SER A 130 -12.36 20.46 1.05
CA SER A 130 -11.46 21.62 0.94
C SER A 130 -10.34 21.42 -0.09
N LEU A 131 -10.24 20.23 -0.68
CA LEU A 131 -9.17 19.86 -1.60
C LEU A 131 -9.72 19.64 -3.02
N THR A 132 -8.98 20.12 -4.02
CA THR A 132 -9.28 19.81 -5.41
C THR A 132 -8.94 18.34 -5.71
N PRO A 133 -9.57 17.69 -6.71
CA PRO A 133 -9.25 16.31 -7.08
C PRO A 133 -7.76 16.06 -7.33
N SER A 134 -7.07 17.00 -7.99
CA SER A 134 -5.63 16.92 -8.21
C SER A 134 -4.82 16.86 -6.91
N ARG A 135 -5.24 17.61 -5.87
CA ARG A 135 -4.58 17.60 -4.56
C ARG A 135 -4.84 16.31 -3.79
N ASN A 136 -6.05 15.76 -3.88
CA ASN A 136 -6.35 14.44 -3.30
C ASN A 136 -5.49 13.35 -3.94
N ASN A 137 -5.34 13.37 -5.27
CA ASN A 137 -4.48 12.43 -5.98
C ASN A 137 -3.01 12.60 -5.56
N GLY A 138 -2.54 13.84 -5.46
CA GLY A 138 -1.20 14.12 -4.95
C GLY A 138 -0.99 13.57 -3.54
N PHE A 139 -1.97 13.75 -2.65
CA PHE A 139 -1.91 13.25 -1.28
C PHE A 139 -1.84 11.72 -1.19
N LEU A 140 -2.63 11.03 -2.00
CA LEU A 140 -2.54 9.57 -2.15
C LEU A 140 -1.17 9.13 -2.65
N ASN A 141 -0.59 9.84 -3.63
CA ASN A 141 0.74 9.53 -4.17
C ASN A 141 1.85 9.76 -3.13
N MET A 142 1.74 10.82 -2.31
CA MET A 142 2.64 11.05 -1.18
C MET A 142 2.61 9.87 -0.22
N PHE A 143 1.41 9.46 0.20
CA PHE A 143 1.22 8.37 1.14
C PHE A 143 1.80 7.04 0.63
N LYS A 144 1.58 6.71 -0.66
CA LYS A 144 2.15 5.49 -1.26
C LYS A 144 3.66 5.52 -1.34
N LEU A 145 4.25 6.67 -1.66
CA LEU A 145 5.70 6.80 -1.65
C LEU A 145 6.25 6.58 -0.24
N MET A 146 5.56 7.07 0.79
CA MET A 146 5.93 6.80 2.19
C MET A 146 5.79 5.30 2.53
N GLN A 147 4.72 4.62 2.13
CA GLN A 147 4.62 3.17 2.33
C GLN A 147 5.76 2.40 1.65
N LYS A 148 6.11 2.78 0.41
CA LYS A 148 7.25 2.20 -0.31
C LYS A 148 8.58 2.48 0.42
N LYS A 149 8.85 3.73 0.82
CA LYS A 149 10.10 4.08 1.51
C LYS A 149 10.24 3.42 2.87
N ALA A 150 9.13 3.22 3.59
CA ALA A 150 9.13 2.47 4.85
C ALA A 150 9.62 1.02 4.64
N LEU A 151 9.19 0.40 3.55
CA LEU A 151 9.65 -0.93 3.14
C LEU A 151 11.13 -0.91 2.74
N ASP A 152 11.57 0.10 1.97
CA ASP A 152 12.95 0.21 1.50
C ASP A 152 13.94 0.34 2.68
N VAL A 153 13.67 1.21 3.65
CA VAL A 153 14.57 1.40 4.82
C VAL A 153 14.61 0.16 5.73
N TYR A 154 13.50 -0.57 5.83
CA TYR A 154 13.46 -1.83 6.58
C TYR A 154 14.37 -2.89 5.95
N MET A 155 14.36 -3.00 4.62
CA MET A 155 15.20 -3.96 3.90
C MET A 155 16.69 -3.61 3.98
N GLN A 156 17.03 -2.32 3.93
CA GLN A 156 18.41 -1.86 4.05
C GLN A 156 19.01 -2.20 5.43
N GLN A 157 18.21 -2.13 6.50
CA GLN A 157 18.65 -2.52 7.84
C GLN A 157 18.85 -4.04 7.98
N GLN A 158 17.97 -4.86 7.37
CA GLN A 158 18.13 -6.32 7.38
C GLN A 158 19.36 -6.77 6.59
N ALA A 159 19.64 -6.16 5.45
CA ALA A 159 20.83 -6.49 4.66
C ALA A 159 22.15 -6.15 5.39
N GLY A 160 22.12 -5.24 6.36
CA GLY A 160 23.28 -4.89 7.19
C GLY A 160 23.43 -5.72 8.47
N SER A 161 22.50 -6.62 8.78
CA SER A 161 22.54 -7.47 10.00
C SER A 161 22.92 -8.94 9.73
N ASP A 162 23.13 -9.32 8.47
CA ASP A 162 23.52 -10.68 8.06
C ASP A 162 25.07 -10.88 7.94
N ASP A 163 25.91 -9.94 8.42
CA ASP A 163 27.38 -9.99 8.30
C ASP A 163 28.13 -10.20 9.64
N GLU A 164 27.50 -10.87 10.61
CA GLU A 164 28.21 -11.37 11.80
C GLU A 164 28.32 -12.90 11.72
N SER A 165 29.29 -13.35 10.91
CA SER A 165 29.72 -14.75 10.89
C SER A 165 30.44 -15.09 12.20
N PRO A 166 30.09 -16.19 12.92
CA PRO A 166 30.94 -16.69 13.98
C PRO A 166 32.19 -17.28 13.34
N SER A 167 33.33 -16.61 13.55
CA SER A 167 34.64 -17.20 13.31
C SER A 167 34.81 -18.38 14.27
N SER A 168 34.76 -19.60 13.75
CA SER A 168 35.39 -20.75 14.38
C SER A 168 36.28 -21.46 13.36
N SER A 169 37.57 -21.24 13.52
CA SER A 169 38.61 -22.20 13.18
C SER A 169 38.24 -23.58 13.74
N ASP A 170 38.23 -24.62 12.90
CA ASP A 170 39.33 -25.57 12.90
C ASP A 170 39.28 -26.48 11.65
N ALA A 171 40.46 -26.84 11.16
CA ALA A 171 40.69 -27.64 9.98
C ALA A 171 40.61 -29.14 10.29
N GLY A 172 40.04 -29.92 9.37
CA GLY A 172 39.98 -31.39 9.49
C GLY A 172 39.58 -32.07 8.18
N ASN A 173 40.57 -32.27 7.33
CA ASN A 173 40.55 -32.87 6.00
C ASN A 173 40.02 -34.33 5.96
N GLY A 174 39.32 -34.72 4.89
CA GLY A 174 39.25 -36.13 4.47
C GLY A 174 38.06 -36.57 3.61
N GLY A 175 38.24 -36.58 2.28
CA GLY A 175 37.92 -37.78 1.48
C GLY A 175 36.55 -37.95 0.82
N ALA A 176 36.57 -37.75 -0.50
CA ALA A 176 36.04 -38.67 -1.53
C ALA A 176 34.52 -38.73 -1.84
N ALA A 177 34.27 -38.39 -3.12
CA ALA A 177 33.44 -39.08 -4.11
C ALA A 177 31.93 -39.22 -3.85
N GLY A 178 31.15 -38.54 -4.69
CA GLY A 178 29.71 -38.76 -4.82
C GLY A 178 29.06 -37.82 -5.83
N ALA A 179 29.41 -37.97 -7.11
CA ALA A 179 28.69 -37.30 -8.19
C ALA A 179 27.32 -37.97 -8.37
N THR A 180 26.25 -37.27 -8.02
CA THR A 180 24.89 -37.61 -8.47
C THR A 180 24.16 -36.33 -8.87
N GLN A 181 24.00 -36.19 -10.18
CA GLN A 181 23.13 -35.22 -10.83
C GLN A 181 21.68 -35.46 -10.37
N ALA A 182 21.09 -34.47 -9.71
CA ALA A 182 19.65 -34.46 -9.46
C ALA A 182 18.97 -33.76 -10.63
N ALA A 183 18.29 -34.57 -11.42
CA ALA A 183 17.49 -34.20 -12.57
C ALA A 183 16.25 -33.37 -12.17
N ALA A 184 15.91 -32.41 -13.02
CA ALA A 184 14.63 -31.72 -13.05
C ALA A 184 13.47 -32.70 -13.29
N PRO A 185 12.28 -32.49 -12.69
CA PRO A 185 11.08 -33.19 -13.12
C PRO A 185 10.41 -32.49 -14.32
N PRO A 186 9.63 -33.23 -15.12
CA PRO A 186 9.40 -32.93 -16.53
C PRO A 186 8.07 -32.19 -16.81
N ALA A 187 8.05 -31.54 -17.97
CA ALA A 187 6.85 -31.11 -18.67
C ALA A 187 6.16 -32.30 -19.39
N ALA A 188 4.85 -32.43 -19.21
CA ALA A 188 3.84 -33.09 -20.08
C ALA A 188 2.51 -33.12 -19.28
N ALA A 189 1.29 -32.97 -19.80
CA ALA A 189 0.68 -33.05 -21.13
C ALA A 189 -0.60 -32.15 -21.09
N ALA A 190 -0.92 -31.33 -22.08
CA ALA A 190 -1.55 -31.71 -23.36
C ALA A 190 -2.77 -32.62 -23.19
N GLY A 191 -3.94 -32.01 -23.01
CA GLY A 191 -5.27 -32.59 -23.25
C GLY A 191 -6.05 -31.67 -24.18
N SER A 192 -6.18 -32.09 -25.44
CA SER A 192 -6.94 -31.43 -26.49
C SER A 192 -8.39 -31.96 -26.53
N GLY A 193 -9.34 -31.08 -26.83
CA GLY A 193 -10.77 -31.34 -27.01
C GLY A 193 -11.53 -30.01 -27.04
N SER A 194 -11.39 -29.21 -28.11
CA SER A 194 -12.24 -29.14 -29.32
C SER A 194 -13.45 -28.21 -29.16
N ASP A 195 -13.41 -27.17 -30.00
CA ASP A 195 -14.51 -26.41 -30.61
C ASP A 195 -15.34 -25.44 -29.76
N GLY A 196 -15.10 -24.15 -30.01
CA GLY A 196 -15.93 -23.06 -29.51
C GLY A 196 -15.45 -21.67 -29.93
N ASN A 197 -15.50 -21.40 -31.24
CA ASN A 197 -15.77 -20.12 -31.90
C ASN A 197 -15.26 -18.80 -31.27
N GLY A 198 -14.45 -18.08 -32.04
CA GLY A 198 -13.84 -16.81 -31.67
C GLY A 198 -14.84 -15.69 -31.37
N SER A 199 -14.60 -15.05 -30.23
CA SER A 199 -14.95 -13.67 -29.95
C SER A 199 -14.04 -13.21 -28.81
N GLU A 200 -12.96 -12.49 -29.13
CA GLU A 200 -12.14 -11.76 -28.15
C GLU A 200 -13.00 -10.65 -27.52
N SER A 201 -13.86 -11.02 -26.58
CA SER A 201 -14.50 -10.07 -25.68
C SER A 201 -13.41 -9.50 -24.79
N LYS A 202 -12.96 -8.27 -25.09
CA LYS A 202 -12.16 -7.47 -24.15
C LYS A 202 -12.91 -7.45 -22.82
N SER A 203 -12.31 -8.04 -21.80
CA SER A 203 -12.86 -8.03 -20.44
C SER A 203 -13.15 -6.60 -20.01
N ASN A 204 -14.20 -6.40 -19.21
CA ASN A 204 -14.53 -5.10 -18.62
C ASN A 204 -13.58 -4.73 -17.46
N THR A 205 -12.69 -5.64 -17.03
CA THR A 205 -11.69 -5.41 -15.96
C THR A 205 -10.29 -5.89 -16.36
N PRO A 206 -9.69 -5.36 -17.44
CA PRO A 206 -8.41 -5.84 -17.96
C PRO A 206 -7.26 -5.74 -16.95
N VAL A 207 -7.27 -4.75 -16.05
CA VAL A 207 -6.20 -4.57 -15.06
C VAL A 207 -6.33 -5.59 -13.94
N ALA A 208 -7.52 -5.75 -13.38
CA ALA A 208 -7.81 -6.75 -12.35
C ALA A 208 -7.52 -8.17 -12.85
N ASP A 209 -7.81 -8.45 -14.12
CA ASP A 209 -7.55 -9.74 -14.74
C ASP A 209 -6.05 -10.02 -14.89
N SER A 210 -5.27 -9.02 -15.31
CA SER A 210 -3.80 -9.13 -15.35
C SER A 210 -3.22 -9.41 -13.96
N MET A 211 -3.65 -8.64 -12.95
CA MET A 211 -3.23 -8.84 -11.57
C MET A 211 -3.59 -10.25 -11.08
N ARG A 212 -4.81 -10.72 -11.37
CA ARG A 212 -5.28 -12.05 -10.96
C ARG A 212 -4.45 -13.16 -11.60
N ALA A 213 -4.12 -13.03 -12.89
CA ALA A 213 -3.30 -14.00 -13.60
C ALA A 213 -1.89 -14.10 -12.99
N LYS A 214 -1.21 -12.96 -12.81
CA LYS A 214 0.15 -12.90 -12.25
C LYS A 214 0.21 -13.44 -10.81
N LEU A 215 -0.72 -13.00 -9.95
CA LEU A 215 -0.75 -13.46 -8.56
C LEU A 215 -1.07 -14.95 -8.44
N ARG A 216 -1.95 -15.50 -9.30
CA ARG A 216 -2.22 -16.94 -9.33
C ARG A 216 -1.00 -17.75 -9.76
N ALA A 217 -0.30 -17.30 -10.79
CA ALA A 217 0.88 -17.98 -11.32
C ALA A 217 2.02 -18.05 -10.29
N GLU A 218 2.33 -16.94 -9.63
CA GLU A 218 3.50 -16.84 -8.77
C GLU A 218 3.25 -17.29 -7.32
N LEU A 219 2.05 -17.02 -6.79
CA LEU A 219 1.73 -17.26 -5.38
C LEU A 219 0.93 -18.53 -5.14
N ALA A 220 0.33 -19.15 -6.16
CA ALA A 220 -0.57 -20.30 -6.00
C ALA A 220 -1.53 -20.16 -4.80
N PRO A 221 -2.34 -19.08 -4.75
CA PRO A 221 -3.11 -18.73 -3.56
C PRO A 221 -4.29 -19.69 -3.34
N LEU A 222 -4.57 -20.01 -2.08
CA LEU A 222 -5.80 -20.70 -1.67
C LEU A 222 -7.02 -19.76 -1.71
N LYS A 223 -6.80 -18.48 -1.44
CA LYS A 223 -7.79 -17.40 -1.55
C LYS A 223 -7.15 -16.19 -2.22
N LEU A 224 -7.83 -15.63 -3.23
CA LEU A 224 -7.43 -14.39 -3.90
C LEU A 224 -8.67 -13.57 -4.23
N ASP A 225 -8.84 -12.46 -3.52
CA ASP A 225 -9.86 -11.47 -3.79
C ASP A 225 -9.19 -10.17 -4.23
N ILE A 226 -9.63 -9.65 -5.39
CA ILE A 226 -9.17 -8.38 -5.95
C ILE A 226 -10.41 -7.51 -6.12
N ILE A 227 -10.48 -6.43 -5.35
CA ILE A 227 -11.60 -5.51 -5.31
C ILE A 227 -11.17 -4.19 -5.96
N ASP A 228 -11.85 -3.81 -7.04
CA ASP A 228 -11.66 -2.50 -7.67
C ASP A 228 -12.48 -1.42 -6.94
N ASN A 229 -11.78 -0.56 -6.22
CA ASN A 229 -12.36 0.56 -5.47
C ASN A 229 -12.32 1.88 -6.24
N SER A 230 -11.97 1.86 -7.54
CA SER A 230 -11.82 3.08 -8.35
C SER A 230 -13.08 3.93 -8.41
N HIS A 231 -14.26 3.32 -8.35
CA HIS A 231 -15.55 4.01 -8.35
C HIS A 231 -15.82 4.84 -7.08
N GLN A 232 -15.21 4.48 -5.94
CA GLN A 232 -15.32 5.26 -4.70
C GLN A 232 -14.64 6.64 -4.82
N HIS A 233 -13.88 6.85 -5.91
CA HIS A 233 -13.22 8.12 -6.23
C HIS A 233 -13.70 8.74 -7.55
N ALA A 234 -14.74 8.18 -8.20
CA ALA A 234 -15.22 8.63 -9.52
C ALA A 234 -16.03 9.96 -9.50
N GLY A 235 -16.13 10.63 -8.34
CA GLY A 235 -16.94 11.84 -8.15
C GLY A 235 -16.26 13.18 -8.47
N HIS A 236 -14.96 13.23 -8.77
CA HIS A 236 -14.28 14.52 -9.00
C HIS A 236 -13.37 14.53 -10.23
N GLY A 237 -13.95 14.91 -11.36
CA GLY A 237 -13.31 15.69 -12.43
C GLY A 237 -12.10 15.06 -13.11
N GLY A 238 -12.34 14.12 -14.04
CA GLY A 238 -11.31 13.75 -15.02
C GLY A 238 -11.56 12.48 -15.83
N TYR A 239 -12.51 11.63 -15.45
CA TYR A 239 -12.68 10.34 -16.10
C TYR A 239 -13.94 10.26 -16.96
N ARG A 240 -13.89 10.87 -18.14
CA ARG A 240 -14.65 10.35 -19.28
C ARG A 240 -13.79 9.25 -19.87
N GLY A 241 -14.24 8.00 -19.77
CA GLY A 241 -13.58 6.85 -20.35
C GLY A 241 -13.17 7.16 -21.78
N SER A 242 -11.88 7.41 -21.98
CA SER A 242 -11.25 7.23 -23.28
C SER A 242 -11.36 5.74 -23.57
N ALA A 243 -11.77 5.36 -24.78
CA ALA A 243 -11.89 3.96 -25.22
C ALA A 243 -10.59 3.13 -25.08
N SER A 244 -9.51 3.72 -24.55
CA SER A 244 -8.19 3.14 -24.36
C SER A 244 -7.78 2.90 -22.89
N TYR A 245 -8.55 3.33 -21.89
CA TYR A 245 -8.24 3.08 -20.46
C TYR A 245 -9.51 2.59 -19.73
N SER A 246 -9.37 1.64 -18.79
CA SER A 246 -10.50 0.94 -18.14
C SER A 246 -11.05 1.60 -16.87
N GLY A 247 -10.38 2.61 -16.32
CA GLY A 247 -10.79 3.34 -15.11
C GLY A 247 -10.35 2.68 -13.81
N GLU A 248 -9.82 1.46 -13.93
CA GLU A 248 -9.21 0.67 -12.87
C GLU A 248 -7.88 1.27 -12.41
N THR A 249 -7.89 1.88 -11.22
CA THR A 249 -6.76 2.62 -10.66
C THR A 249 -6.52 2.33 -9.17
N HIS A 250 -7.51 1.84 -8.42
CA HIS A 250 -7.43 1.58 -6.99
C HIS A 250 -7.87 0.17 -6.66
N PHE A 251 -7.01 -0.60 -6.00
CA PHE A 251 -7.27 -1.99 -5.69
C PHE A 251 -7.04 -2.30 -4.22
N THR A 252 -7.93 -3.11 -3.66
CA THR A 252 -7.65 -3.90 -2.45
C THR A 252 -7.45 -5.35 -2.87
N VAL A 253 -6.33 -5.93 -2.46
CA VAL A 253 -5.97 -7.32 -2.76
C VAL A 253 -5.82 -8.08 -1.45
N GLU A 254 -6.69 -9.07 -1.25
CA GLU A 254 -6.58 -10.05 -0.18
C GLU A 254 -6.05 -11.36 -0.76
N VAL A 255 -4.92 -11.84 -0.23
CA VAL A 255 -4.29 -13.10 -0.63
C VAL A 255 -4.01 -13.97 0.57
N VAL A 256 -4.48 -15.22 0.50
CA VAL A 256 -4.04 -16.32 1.35
C VAL A 256 -3.21 -17.28 0.50
N SER A 257 -1.94 -17.51 0.86
CA SER A 257 -1.04 -18.37 0.10
C SER A 257 -0.06 -19.14 0.99
N PRO A 258 0.22 -20.43 0.71
CA PRO A 258 1.28 -21.19 1.38
C PRO A 258 2.67 -20.57 1.20
N ARG A 259 2.88 -19.78 0.12
CA ARG A 259 4.14 -19.05 -0.13
C ARG A 259 4.43 -17.97 0.91
N PHE A 260 3.46 -17.65 1.77
CA PHE A 260 3.61 -16.67 2.84
C PHE A 260 4.01 -17.29 4.19
N GLU A 261 4.10 -18.61 4.28
CA GLU A 261 4.48 -19.32 5.50
C GLU A 261 5.89 -18.92 5.96
N GLY A 262 6.04 -18.61 7.25
CA GLY A 262 7.31 -18.14 7.82
C GLY A 262 7.79 -16.75 7.35
N LEU A 263 7.07 -16.07 6.45
CA LEU A 263 7.42 -14.73 5.99
C LEU A 263 6.74 -13.66 6.84
N THR A 264 7.46 -12.56 7.12
CA THR A 264 6.86 -11.37 7.74
C THR A 264 5.89 -10.67 6.78
N SER A 265 4.94 -9.90 7.31
CA SER A 265 3.98 -9.12 6.50
C SER A 265 4.67 -8.28 5.42
N ILE A 266 5.82 -7.71 5.76
CA ILE A 266 6.65 -6.93 4.85
C ILE A 266 7.22 -7.78 3.71
N LYS A 267 7.82 -8.95 4.03
CA LYS A 267 8.36 -9.86 3.00
C LYS A 267 7.25 -10.31 2.05
N ARG A 268 6.04 -10.56 2.55
CA ARG A 268 4.85 -10.89 1.75
C ARG A 268 4.43 -9.72 0.84
N HIS A 269 4.32 -8.51 1.39
CA HIS A 269 3.97 -7.33 0.60
C HIS A 269 5.01 -7.09 -0.51
N ARG A 270 6.31 -7.25 -0.21
CA ARG A 270 7.38 -7.14 -1.21
C ARG A 270 7.21 -8.14 -2.36
N LEU A 271 6.86 -9.39 -2.06
CA LEU A 271 6.60 -10.39 -3.11
C LEU A 271 5.46 -9.93 -4.02
N VAL A 272 4.34 -9.50 -3.44
CA VAL A 272 3.17 -9.02 -4.20
C VAL A 272 3.51 -7.77 -5.03
N TYR A 273 4.18 -6.78 -4.42
CA TYR A 273 4.65 -5.57 -5.10
C TYR A 273 5.64 -5.88 -6.24
N GLY A 274 6.50 -6.88 -6.07
CA GLY A 274 7.42 -7.35 -7.09
C GLY A 274 6.70 -7.97 -8.29
N ILE A 275 5.70 -8.82 -8.03
CA ILE A 275 4.87 -9.47 -9.06
C ILE A 275 4.07 -8.43 -9.85
N LEU A 276 3.53 -7.41 -9.18
CA LEU A 276 2.66 -6.38 -9.77
C LEU A 276 3.41 -5.11 -10.19
N LYS A 277 4.74 -5.17 -10.28
CA LYS A 277 5.58 -3.99 -10.52
C LYS A 277 5.21 -3.26 -11.81
N GLU A 278 4.80 -3.97 -12.85
CA GLU A 278 4.42 -3.38 -14.14
C GLU A 278 3.10 -2.63 -14.05
N GLU A 279 2.07 -3.26 -13.47
CA GLU A 279 0.76 -2.65 -13.23
C GLU A 279 0.86 -1.40 -12.36
N LEU A 280 1.77 -1.42 -11.38
CA LEU A 280 2.04 -0.28 -10.48
C LEU A 280 2.86 0.84 -11.12
N ARG A 281 3.50 0.62 -12.28
CA ARG A 281 4.11 1.71 -13.07
C ARG A 281 3.03 2.50 -13.82
N SER A 282 1.99 1.81 -14.27
CA SER A 282 0.72 2.32 -14.82
C SER A 282 -0.10 1.08 -15.24
N PRO A 283 -1.43 1.00 -15.02
CA PRO A 283 -2.39 2.02 -14.60
C PRO A 283 -2.81 1.98 -13.11
N VAL A 284 -2.26 1.07 -12.30
CA VAL A 284 -2.61 0.98 -10.88
C VAL A 284 -1.97 2.13 -10.12
N HIS A 285 -2.81 2.98 -9.54
CA HIS A 285 -2.36 4.10 -8.73
C HIS A 285 -2.25 3.70 -7.27
N ALA A 286 -3.17 2.92 -6.70
CA ALA A 286 -3.16 2.52 -5.28
C ALA A 286 -3.39 1.02 -5.10
N LEU A 287 -2.65 0.41 -4.18
CA LEU A 287 -2.79 -1.00 -3.82
C LEU A 287 -2.79 -1.18 -2.29
N SER A 288 -3.93 -1.58 -1.74
CA SER A 288 -4.04 -2.04 -0.36
C SER A 288 -3.85 -3.56 -0.33
N LEU A 289 -3.00 -4.06 0.57
CA LEU A 289 -2.65 -5.48 0.64
C LEU A 289 -3.03 -6.08 1.99
N ILE A 290 -3.76 -7.19 1.94
CA ILE A 290 -4.02 -8.07 3.07
C ILE A 290 -3.41 -9.43 2.71
N THR A 291 -2.30 -9.80 3.36
CA THR A 291 -1.55 -11.02 3.02
C THR A 291 -1.45 -11.96 4.23
N LYS A 292 -1.97 -13.18 4.08
CA LYS A 292 -2.01 -14.19 5.16
C LYS A 292 -1.47 -15.54 4.70
N SER A 293 -0.83 -16.29 5.60
CA SER A 293 -0.58 -17.71 5.35
C SER A 293 -1.85 -18.55 5.62
N PRO A 294 -1.93 -19.82 5.17
CA PRO A 294 -3.08 -20.67 5.46
C PRO A 294 -3.32 -20.83 6.97
N ALA A 295 -2.23 -21.00 7.74
CA ALA A 295 -2.30 -21.11 9.20
C ALA A 295 -2.94 -19.87 9.85
N GLU A 296 -2.62 -18.66 9.38
CA GLU A 296 -3.21 -17.41 9.89
C GLU A 296 -4.66 -17.18 9.43
N ALA A 297 -5.05 -17.78 8.31
CA ALA A 297 -6.41 -17.73 7.80
C ALA A 297 -7.33 -18.82 8.39
N GLY A 298 -6.77 -19.76 9.15
CA GLY A 298 -7.50 -20.92 9.68
C GLY A 298 -7.87 -21.93 8.59
N MET A 299 -7.04 -22.06 7.55
CA MET A 299 -7.21 -22.93 6.39
C MET A 299 -6.23 -24.09 6.38
#